data_AF-A0A5N5P6R2-F1
#
_entry.id   AF-A0A5N5P6R2-F1
#
_cell.length_a   1.000
_cell.length_b   1.000
_cell.length_c   1.000
_cell.angle_alpha   90.00
_cell.angle_beta   90.00
_cell.angle_gamma   90.00
#
_symmetry.space_group_name_H-M   'P 1'
#
loop_
_entity.id
_entity.type
_entity.pdbx_description
1 polymer ?
#
loop_
_entity_poly.entity_id
_entity_poly.type
_entity_poly.pdbx_seq_one_letter_code
_entity_poly.pdbx_strand_id
1 'polypeptide(L)'
;MASEHDRAVLWTIFNPTSPFGDIPGLDQEEELADDDSSFDPNLLKQVKNLELQGVSAAESGDLKTALSHFNQAIHILPMRASAYNNRAQAKRLQGDTESAIEDLEQAILLSKGTGHTACQALVQRGLLLRLAHRDDDARADFERAAALGSTFARQQAVILNPYAALCNRMLSEVISNLRNPKVPETQ
;
A
#
# COMPACT_ATOMS: atom_id res chain seq x y z
N MET A 1 12.92 16.98 26.07
CA MET A 1 13.69 16.38 24.96
C MET A 1 12.76 16.33 23.76
N ALA A 2 13.22 16.74 22.57
CA ALA A 2 12.41 16.63 21.36
C ALA A 2 12.06 15.15 21.11
N SER A 3 10.78 14.85 20.85
CA SER A 3 10.35 13.49 20.53
C SER A 3 10.99 13.02 19.23
N GLU A 4 11.00 11.71 18.95
CA GLU A 4 11.48 11.20 17.67
C GLU A 4 10.70 11.80 16.49
N HIS A 5 9.40 12.04 16.69
CA HIS A 5 8.54 12.74 15.74
C HIS A 5 9.01 14.18 15.47
N ASP A 6 9.36 14.95 16.51
CA ASP A 6 9.86 16.32 16.35
C ASP A 6 11.18 16.37 15.57
N ARG A 7 12.07 15.40 15.81
CA ARG A 7 13.36 15.29 15.11
C ARG A 7 13.17 14.95 13.63
N ALA A 8 12.21 14.06 13.34
CA ALA A 8 11.82 13.70 11.99
C ALA A 8 11.23 14.88 11.19
N VAL A 9 10.33 15.66 11.81
CA VAL A 9 9.74 16.86 11.20
C VAL A 9 10.83 17.90 10.90
N LEU A 10 11.71 18.18 11.87
CA LEU A 10 12.81 19.13 11.68
C LEU A 10 13.77 18.66 10.58
N TRP A 11 14.12 17.37 10.55
CA TRP A 11 15.00 16.84 9.51
C TRP A 11 14.39 16.99 8.11
N THR A 12 13.09 16.79 7.97
CA THR A 12 12.37 16.97 6.68
C THR A 12 12.38 18.43 6.22
N ILE A 13 12.18 19.38 7.15
CA ILE A 13 12.24 20.83 6.87
C ILE A 13 13.63 21.24 6.36
N PHE A 14 14.70 20.70 6.96
CA PHE A 14 16.08 21.08 6.62
C PHE A 14 16.69 20.26 5.48
N ASN A 15 16.05 19.17 5.06
CA ASN A 15 16.49 18.32 3.93
C ASN A 15 15.37 18.17 2.89
N PRO A 16 14.91 19.26 2.25
CA PRO A 16 13.77 19.24 1.34
C PRO A 16 14.00 18.43 0.05
N THR A 17 15.26 18.02 -0.21
CA THR A 17 15.64 17.17 -1.34
C THR A 17 15.79 15.70 -0.96
N SER A 18 15.65 15.34 0.33
CA SER A 18 15.58 13.93 0.72
C SER A 18 14.31 13.31 0.14
N PRO A 19 14.38 12.07 -0.38
CA PRO A 19 13.18 11.34 -0.79
C PRO A 19 12.16 11.32 0.36
N PHE A 20 10.93 11.70 0.07
CA PHE A 20 9.83 11.57 1.03
C PHE A 20 9.75 10.10 1.47
N GLY A 21 10.01 9.84 2.75
CA GLY A 21 9.90 8.50 3.35
C GLY A 21 11.19 7.88 3.88
N ASP A 22 12.36 8.47 3.66
CA ASP A 22 13.60 8.06 4.36
C ASP A 22 13.79 8.90 5.63
N ILE A 23 12.86 8.79 6.60
CA ILE A 23 12.96 9.54 7.86
C ILE A 23 13.30 8.58 9.01
N PRO A 24 14.57 8.56 9.48
CA PRO A 24 15.02 7.65 10.51
C PRO A 24 14.17 7.75 11.79
N GLY A 25 13.59 6.62 12.22
CA GLY A 25 12.77 6.52 13.44
C GLY A 25 11.25 6.56 13.23
N LEU A 26 10.76 6.85 12.01
CA LEU A 26 9.32 6.79 11.68
C LEU A 26 8.89 5.52 10.91
N ASP A 27 9.83 4.63 10.62
CA ASP A 27 9.63 3.41 9.82
C ASP A 27 9.46 2.14 10.67
N GLN A 28 9.03 2.27 11.93
CA GLN A 28 8.59 1.10 12.69
C GLN A 28 7.24 0.65 12.12
N GLU A 29 7.27 -0.35 11.23
CA GLU A 29 6.08 -1.11 10.87
C GLU A 29 5.58 -1.78 12.15
N GLU A 30 4.55 -1.20 12.77
CA GLU A 30 3.80 -1.93 13.80
C GLU A 30 3.31 -3.23 13.17
N GLU A 31 3.54 -4.35 13.85
CA GLU A 31 3.11 -5.68 13.41
C GLU A 31 1.58 -5.72 13.46
N LEU A 32 0.94 -5.29 12.37
CA LEU A 32 -0.50 -5.41 12.20
C LEU A 32 -0.83 -6.90 12.16
N ALA A 33 -1.67 -7.35 13.08
CA ALA A 33 -2.26 -8.68 13.04
C ALA A 33 -3.74 -8.55 12.74
N ASP A 34 -4.27 -9.45 11.91
CA ASP A 34 -5.71 -9.56 11.74
C ASP A 34 -6.33 -10.29 12.94
N ASP A 35 -7.50 -9.83 13.39
CA ASP A 35 -8.26 -10.50 14.43
C ASP A 35 -8.95 -11.76 13.88
N ASP A 36 -8.23 -12.88 13.96
CA ASP A 36 -8.71 -14.20 13.59
C ASP A 36 -9.48 -14.91 14.74
N SER A 37 -9.69 -14.26 15.90
CA SER A 37 -10.20 -14.92 17.13
C SER A 37 -11.63 -15.45 17.00
N SER A 38 -12.40 -14.92 16.04
CA SER A 38 -13.79 -15.31 15.79
C SER A 38 -13.94 -16.62 15.01
N PHE A 39 -12.86 -17.17 14.44
CA PHE A 39 -12.92 -18.38 13.62
C PHE A 39 -12.69 -19.66 14.44
N ASP A 40 -13.30 -20.76 14.00
CA ASP A 40 -12.98 -22.08 14.54
C ASP A 40 -11.47 -22.39 14.35
N PRO A 41 -10.73 -22.75 15.40
CA PRO A 41 -9.28 -22.94 15.31
C PRO A 41 -8.85 -24.05 14.34
N ASN A 42 -9.64 -25.12 14.18
CA ASN A 42 -9.29 -26.22 13.28
C ASN A 42 -9.51 -25.80 11.82
N LEU A 43 -10.63 -25.15 11.53
CA LEU A 43 -10.90 -24.60 10.20
C LEU A 43 -9.88 -23.50 9.84
N LEU A 44 -9.53 -22.64 10.80
CA LEU A 44 -8.53 -21.60 10.62
C LEU A 44 -7.16 -22.19 10.29
N LYS A 45 -6.73 -23.22 11.01
CA LYS A 45 -5.47 -23.93 10.73
C LYS A 45 -5.48 -24.55 9.34
N GLN A 46 -6.59 -25.17 8.95
CA GLN A 46 -6.76 -25.75 7.61
C GLN A 46 -6.66 -24.68 6.52
N VAL A 47 -7.39 -23.56 6.67
CA VAL A 47 -7.38 -22.45 5.72
C VAL A 47 -6.01 -21.79 5.62
N LYS A 48 -5.32 -21.56 6.74
CA LYS A 48 -3.94 -21.04 6.74
C LYS A 48 -2.99 -21.96 5.98
N ASN A 49 -3.16 -23.28 6.10
CA ASN A 49 -2.35 -24.23 5.33
C ASN A 49 -2.63 -24.15 3.83
N LEU A 50 -3.89 -24.05 3.42
CA LEU A 50 -4.28 -23.85 2.02
C LEU A 50 -3.71 -22.55 1.45
N GLU A 51 -3.75 -21.46 2.22
CA GLU A 51 -3.16 -20.20 1.78
C GLU A 51 -1.64 -20.29 1.61
N LEU A 52 -0.93 -20.93 2.54
CA LEU A 52 0.51 -21.14 2.42
C LEU A 52 0.87 -21.96 1.18
N GLN A 53 0.08 -22.99 0.87
CA GLN A 53 0.22 -23.77 -0.37
C GLN A 53 -0.07 -22.91 -1.60
N GLY A 54 -1.11 -22.08 -1.55
CA GLY A 54 -1.46 -21.17 -2.63
C GLY A 54 -0.38 -20.13 -2.91
N VAL A 55 0.20 -19.54 -1.87
CA VAL A 55 1.33 -18.59 -1.97
C VAL A 55 2.54 -19.28 -2.57
N SER A 56 2.93 -20.45 -2.05
CA SER A 56 4.07 -21.21 -2.60
C SER A 56 3.87 -21.58 -4.07
N ALA A 57 2.66 -21.98 -4.46
CA ALA A 57 2.33 -22.25 -5.86
C ALA A 57 2.44 -20.97 -6.72
N ALA A 58 1.93 -19.83 -6.25
CA ALA A 58 2.04 -18.56 -6.98
C ALA A 58 3.50 -18.10 -7.14
N GLU A 59 4.34 -18.26 -6.11
CA GLU A 59 5.77 -17.96 -6.16
C GLU A 59 6.52 -18.84 -7.17
N SER A 60 6.08 -20.09 -7.33
CA SER A 60 6.61 -21.01 -8.36
C SER A 60 6.09 -20.72 -9.78
N GLY A 61 5.15 -19.78 -9.93
CA GLY A 61 4.50 -19.44 -11.20
C GLY A 61 3.30 -20.33 -11.56
N ASP A 62 2.95 -21.34 -10.75
CA ASP A 62 1.74 -22.15 -10.93
C ASP A 62 0.50 -21.41 -10.38
N LEU A 63 0.08 -20.39 -11.12
CA LEU A 63 -1.06 -19.56 -10.76
C LEU A 63 -2.38 -20.35 -10.76
N LYS A 64 -2.50 -21.42 -11.55
CA LYS A 64 -3.71 -22.25 -11.59
C LYS A 64 -3.89 -23.01 -10.28
N THR A 65 -2.82 -23.64 -9.79
CA THR A 65 -2.83 -24.34 -8.50
C THR A 65 -3.02 -23.35 -7.35
N ALA A 66 -2.38 -22.19 -7.40
CA ALA A 66 -2.56 -21.12 -6.41
C ALA A 66 -4.03 -20.72 -6.25
N LEU A 67 -4.70 -20.40 -7.37
CA LEU A 67 -6.12 -20.04 -7.36
C LEU A 67 -7.02 -21.18 -6.84
N SER A 68 -6.70 -22.43 -7.17
CA SER A 68 -7.44 -23.58 -6.63
C SER A 68 -7.36 -23.62 -5.10
N HIS A 69 -6.18 -23.44 -4.51
CA HIS A 69 -6.01 -23.41 -3.06
C HIS A 69 -6.74 -22.23 -2.42
N PHE A 70 -6.65 -21.03 -2.99
CA PHE A 70 -7.37 -19.86 -2.46
C PHE A 70 -8.90 -20.02 -2.58
N ASN A 71 -9.40 -20.62 -3.65
CA ASN A 71 -10.83 -20.93 -3.78
C ASN A 71 -11.31 -21.92 -2.71
N GLN A 72 -10.51 -22.94 -2.39
CA GLN A 72 -10.82 -23.88 -1.30
C GLN A 72 -10.77 -23.18 0.07
N ALA A 73 -9.78 -22.31 0.31
CA ALA A 73 -9.70 -21.51 1.52
C ALA A 73 -10.96 -20.65 1.73
N ILE A 74 -11.40 -19.96 0.67
CA ILE A 74 -12.62 -19.14 0.68
C ILE A 74 -13.88 -20.00 0.89
N HIS A 75 -13.93 -21.19 0.31
CA HIS A 75 -15.07 -22.09 0.51
C HIS A 75 -15.23 -22.53 1.97
N ILE A 76 -14.11 -22.76 2.67
CA ILE A 76 -14.11 -23.20 4.08
C ILE A 76 -14.38 -22.03 5.03
N LEU A 77 -13.70 -20.88 4.84
CA LEU A 77 -13.90 -19.67 5.64
C LEU A 77 -14.20 -18.47 4.73
N PRO A 78 -15.46 -18.29 4.29
CA PRO A 78 -15.84 -17.23 3.34
C PRO A 78 -15.73 -15.82 3.91
N MET A 79 -15.65 -15.69 5.24
CA MET A 79 -15.51 -14.41 5.94
C MET A 79 -14.05 -14.04 6.23
N ARG A 80 -13.08 -14.86 5.82
CA ARG A 80 -11.67 -14.59 6.08
C ARG A 80 -11.06 -13.74 4.96
N ALA A 81 -10.77 -12.48 5.29
CA ALA A 81 -10.33 -11.47 4.33
C ALA A 81 -9.04 -11.84 3.59
N SER A 82 -8.06 -12.45 4.27
CA SER A 82 -6.73 -12.75 3.72
C SER A 82 -6.78 -13.68 2.50
N ALA A 83 -7.73 -14.60 2.46
CA ALA A 83 -7.87 -15.53 1.34
C ALA A 83 -8.28 -14.80 0.04
N TYR A 84 -9.10 -13.74 0.15
CA TYR A 84 -9.43 -12.87 -0.99
C TYR A 84 -8.25 -12.01 -1.41
N ASN A 85 -7.51 -11.42 -0.48
CA ASN A 85 -6.29 -10.65 -0.81
C ASN A 85 -5.25 -11.50 -1.54
N ASN A 86 -5.03 -12.74 -1.10
CA ASN A 86 -4.11 -13.67 -1.73
C ASN A 86 -4.60 -14.10 -3.13
N ARG A 87 -5.90 -14.36 -3.27
CA ARG A 87 -6.50 -14.67 -4.58
C ARG A 87 -6.39 -13.51 -5.56
N ALA A 88 -6.62 -12.28 -5.10
CA ALA A 88 -6.45 -11.07 -5.91
C ALA A 88 -5.03 -10.94 -6.44
N GLN A 89 -4.02 -11.21 -5.61
CA GLN A 89 -2.63 -11.17 -6.04
C GLN A 89 -2.36 -12.17 -7.16
N ALA A 90 -2.84 -13.40 -7.04
CA ALA A 90 -2.70 -14.41 -8.08
C ALA A 90 -3.46 -14.05 -9.38
N LYS A 91 -4.70 -13.54 -9.27
CA LYS A 91 -5.47 -13.05 -10.43
C LYS A 91 -4.76 -11.91 -11.16
N ARG A 92 -4.20 -10.95 -10.41
CA ARG A 92 -3.37 -9.88 -10.96
C ARG A 92 -2.17 -10.42 -11.73
N LEU A 93 -1.47 -11.43 -11.19
CA LEU A 93 -0.34 -12.08 -11.88
C LEU A 93 -0.78 -12.81 -13.16
N GLN A 94 -2.04 -13.25 -13.25
CA GLN A 94 -2.62 -13.80 -14.48
C GLN A 94 -3.09 -12.72 -15.48
N GLY A 95 -3.04 -11.44 -15.11
CA GLY A 95 -3.56 -10.32 -15.90
C GLY A 95 -5.06 -10.05 -15.70
N ASP A 96 -5.75 -10.83 -14.86
CA ASP A 96 -7.16 -10.66 -14.53
C ASP A 96 -7.34 -9.57 -13.47
N THR A 97 -7.20 -8.32 -13.92
CA THR A 97 -7.16 -7.15 -13.05
C THR A 97 -8.54 -6.79 -12.48
N GLU A 98 -9.60 -6.95 -13.26
CA GLU A 98 -10.97 -6.65 -12.82
C GLU A 98 -11.38 -7.58 -11.68
N SER A 99 -11.24 -8.90 -11.87
CA SER A 99 -11.58 -9.87 -10.84
C SER A 99 -10.66 -9.80 -9.63
N ALA A 100 -9.45 -9.24 -9.77
CA ALA A 100 -8.56 -8.95 -8.64
C ALA A 100 -9.08 -7.76 -7.82
N ILE A 101 -9.56 -6.69 -8.46
CA ILE A 101 -10.16 -5.55 -7.76
C ILE A 101 -11.38 -5.97 -6.94
N GLU A 102 -12.25 -6.83 -7.49
CA GLU A 102 -13.41 -7.37 -6.77
C GLU A 102 -13.00 -8.13 -5.48
N ASP A 103 -11.95 -8.96 -5.58
CA ASP A 103 -11.43 -9.67 -4.41
C ASP A 103 -10.80 -8.73 -3.38
N LEU A 104 -10.11 -7.68 -3.82
CA LEU A 104 -9.54 -6.66 -2.93
C LEU A 104 -10.65 -5.89 -2.21
N GLU A 105 -11.74 -5.57 -2.90
CA GLU A 105 -12.93 -4.96 -2.30
C GLU A 105 -13.55 -5.85 -1.21
N GLN A 106 -13.69 -7.15 -1.47
CA GLN A 106 -14.15 -8.10 -0.46
C GLN A 106 -13.18 -8.19 0.72
N ALA A 107 -11.87 -8.24 0.49
CA ALA A 107 -10.86 -8.26 1.55
C ALA A 107 -10.92 -7.02 2.44
N ILE A 108 -11.10 -5.82 1.85
CA ILE A 108 -11.25 -4.56 2.58
C ILE A 108 -12.56 -4.54 3.39
N LEU A 109 -13.65 -5.03 2.81
CA LEU A 109 -14.95 -5.09 3.47
C LEU A 109 -14.93 -6.02 4.68
N LEU A 110 -14.40 -7.24 4.52
CA LEU A 110 -14.35 -8.27 5.56
C LEU A 110 -13.41 -7.89 6.71
N SER A 111 -12.31 -7.19 6.40
CA SER A 111 -11.38 -6.64 7.40
C SER A 111 -11.89 -5.34 8.05
N LYS A 112 -13.08 -4.86 7.66
CA LYS A 112 -13.68 -3.58 8.09
C LYS A 112 -12.75 -2.38 7.87
N GLY A 113 -11.84 -2.48 6.90
CA GLY A 113 -10.83 -1.47 6.61
C GLY A 113 -9.74 -1.32 7.66
N THR A 114 -9.52 -2.34 8.51
CA THR A 114 -8.52 -2.35 9.59
C THR A 114 -7.64 -3.60 9.53
N GLY A 115 -6.48 -3.56 10.18
CA GLY A 115 -5.57 -4.71 10.26
C GLY A 115 -4.67 -4.85 9.04
N HIS A 116 -3.93 -5.97 9.03
CA HIS A 116 -2.89 -6.24 8.04
C HIS A 116 -3.47 -6.48 6.65
N THR A 117 -4.51 -7.32 6.57
CA THR A 117 -5.13 -7.65 5.29
C THR A 117 -5.74 -6.40 4.64
N ALA A 118 -6.37 -5.51 5.40
CA ALA A 118 -6.90 -4.26 4.87
C ALA A 118 -5.79 -3.40 4.26
N CYS A 119 -4.67 -3.27 5.00
CA CYS A 119 -3.51 -2.48 4.58
C CYS A 119 -2.94 -3.01 3.26
N GLN A 120 -2.70 -4.32 3.16
CA GLN A 120 -2.22 -4.95 1.92
C GLN A 120 -3.21 -4.79 0.77
N ALA A 121 -4.51 -5.03 1.02
CA ALA A 121 -5.52 -4.97 -0.02
C ALA A 121 -5.67 -3.55 -0.58
N LEU A 122 -5.63 -2.52 0.27
CA LEU A 122 -5.63 -1.11 -0.13
C LEU A 122 -4.38 -0.77 -0.96
N VAL A 123 -3.20 -1.21 -0.55
CA VAL A 123 -1.96 -1.00 -1.33
C VAL A 123 -2.07 -1.64 -2.70
N GLN A 124 -2.50 -2.90 -2.78
CA GLN A 124 -2.64 -3.61 -4.04
C GLN A 124 -3.68 -2.93 -4.96
N ARG A 125 -4.82 -2.52 -4.41
CA ARG A 125 -5.88 -1.87 -5.19
C ARG A 125 -5.44 -0.49 -5.67
N GLY A 126 -4.77 0.30 -4.82
CA GLY A 126 -4.21 1.59 -5.20
C GLY A 126 -3.20 1.48 -6.35
N LEU A 127 -2.35 0.44 -6.36
CA LEU A 127 -1.44 0.18 -7.47
C LEU A 127 -2.17 -0.15 -8.77
N LEU A 128 -3.21 -0.98 -8.72
CA LEU A 128 -4.01 -1.32 -9.89
C LEU A 128 -4.78 -0.11 -10.44
N LEU A 129 -5.36 0.70 -9.57
CA LEU A 129 -6.07 1.92 -9.94
C LEU A 129 -5.14 2.93 -10.62
N ARG A 130 -3.91 3.07 -10.10
CA ARG A 130 -2.89 3.93 -10.71
C ARG A 130 -2.48 3.44 -12.10
N LEU A 131 -2.32 2.13 -12.30
CA LEU A 131 -2.07 1.56 -13.63
C LEU A 131 -3.23 1.83 -14.59
N ALA A 132 -4.46 1.92 -14.08
CA ALA A 132 -5.64 2.31 -14.83
C ALA A 132 -5.84 3.83 -14.97
N HIS A 133 -4.83 4.65 -14.62
CA HIS A 133 -4.88 6.12 -14.63
C HIS A 133 -5.98 6.73 -13.75
N ARG A 134 -6.44 6.00 -12.73
CA ARG A 134 -7.40 6.47 -11.71
C ARG A 134 -6.65 6.98 -10.49
N ASP A 135 -5.85 8.03 -10.69
CA ASP A 135 -4.89 8.51 -9.69
C ASP A 135 -5.55 9.05 -8.42
N ASP A 136 -6.75 9.65 -8.52
CA ASP A 136 -7.50 10.11 -7.35
C ASP A 136 -7.98 8.95 -6.48
N ASP A 137 -8.51 7.89 -7.08
CA ASP A 137 -8.94 6.70 -6.35
C ASP A 137 -7.75 5.95 -5.76
N ALA A 138 -6.65 5.86 -6.52
CA ALA A 138 -5.40 5.27 -6.06
C ALA A 138 -4.84 6.01 -4.84
N ARG A 139 -4.84 7.35 -4.89
CA ARG A 139 -4.41 8.20 -3.77
C ARG A 139 -5.28 7.96 -2.54
N ALA A 140 -6.60 7.89 -2.68
CA ALA A 140 -7.50 7.62 -1.55
C ALA A 140 -7.20 6.27 -0.88
N ASP A 141 -6.89 5.23 -1.66
CA ASP A 141 -6.48 3.93 -1.12
C ASP A 141 -5.12 3.99 -0.42
N PHE A 142 -4.15 4.70 -0.99
CA PHE A 142 -2.86 4.90 -0.37
C PHE A 142 -2.94 5.71 0.93
N GLU A 143 -3.80 6.72 1.00
CA GLU A 143 -4.04 7.49 2.23
C GLU A 143 -4.61 6.59 3.34
N ARG A 144 -5.56 5.72 2.99
CA ARG A 144 -6.12 4.75 3.95
C ARG A 144 -5.09 3.72 4.41
N ALA A 145 -4.28 3.18 3.49
CA ALA A 145 -3.20 2.25 3.86
C ALA A 145 -2.09 2.93 4.67
N ALA A 146 -1.79 4.21 4.41
CA ALA A 146 -0.84 4.99 5.18
C ALA A 146 -1.33 5.22 6.61
N ALA A 147 -2.64 5.44 6.79
CA ALA A 147 -3.28 5.54 8.11
C ALA A 147 -3.22 4.21 8.89
N LEU A 148 -3.11 3.08 8.20
CA LEU A 148 -2.86 1.77 8.80
C LEU A 148 -1.38 1.48 9.05
N GLY A 149 -0.47 2.39 8.70
CA GLY A 149 0.97 2.25 8.97
C GLY A 149 1.85 1.90 7.76
N SER A 150 1.28 1.74 6.55
CA SER A 150 2.11 1.46 5.37
C SER A 150 2.98 2.66 4.99
N THR A 151 4.30 2.48 5.12
CA THR A 151 5.32 3.46 4.67
C THR A 151 5.26 3.64 3.17
N PHE A 152 5.18 2.53 2.42
CA PHE A 152 5.01 2.54 0.96
C PHE A 152 3.79 3.35 0.53
N ALA A 153 2.63 3.12 1.13
CA ALA A 153 1.41 3.83 0.78
C ALA A 153 1.53 5.33 1.09
N ARG A 154 2.15 5.69 2.22
CA ARG A 154 2.41 7.08 2.60
C ARG A 154 3.23 7.79 1.51
N GLN A 155 4.29 7.15 1.02
CA GLN A 155 5.11 7.68 -0.07
C GLN A 155 4.29 7.84 -1.36
N GLN A 156 3.50 6.83 -1.74
CA GLN A 156 2.67 6.91 -2.94
C GLN A 156 1.60 8.01 -2.86
N ALA A 157 0.95 8.17 -1.70
CA ALA A 157 -0.04 9.23 -1.48
C ALA A 157 0.58 10.63 -1.65
N VAL A 158 1.82 10.83 -1.19
CA VAL A 158 2.56 12.09 -1.39
C VAL A 158 2.91 12.31 -2.86
N ILE A 159 3.37 11.27 -3.58
CA ILE A 159 3.70 11.36 -5.01
C ILE A 159 2.46 11.74 -5.82
N LEU A 160 1.30 11.17 -5.49
CA LEU A 160 0.03 11.46 -6.15
C LEU A 160 -0.65 12.75 -5.66
N ASN A 161 -0.09 13.44 -4.67
CA ASN A 161 -0.64 14.70 -4.20
C ASN A 161 -0.36 15.83 -5.22
N PRO A 162 -1.39 16.38 -5.88
CA PRO A 162 -1.20 17.42 -6.89
C PRO A 162 -0.59 18.70 -6.32
N TYR A 163 -0.82 19.00 -5.05
CA TYR A 163 -0.25 20.17 -4.37
C TYR A 163 1.22 19.99 -4.04
N ALA A 164 1.65 18.78 -3.67
CA ALA A 164 3.06 18.50 -3.41
C ALA A 164 3.91 18.69 -4.69
N ALA A 165 3.41 18.23 -5.83
CA ALA A 165 4.07 18.42 -7.12
C ALA A 165 4.22 19.91 -7.51
N LEU A 166 3.16 20.71 -7.29
CA LEU A 166 3.19 22.16 -7.55
C LEU A 166 4.16 22.90 -6.61
N CYS A 167 4.09 22.62 -5.31
CA CYS A 167 4.98 23.22 -4.32
C CYS A 167 6.45 22.87 -4.58
N ASN A 168 6.76 21.63 -4.93
CA ASN A 168 8.12 21.19 -5.25
C ASN A 168 8.66 21.90 -6.50
N ARG A 169 7.82 22.08 -7.52
CA ARG A 169 8.18 22.85 -8.73
C ARG A 169 8.46 24.31 -8.40
N MET A 170 7.57 24.96 -7.65
CA MET A 170 7.73 26.36 -7.25
C MET A 170 8.98 26.55 -6.38
N LEU A 171 9.19 25.70 -5.38
CA LEU A 171 10.37 25.74 -4.51
C LEU A 171 11.67 25.52 -5.31
N SER A 172 11.69 24.53 -6.21
CA SER A 172 12.85 24.26 -7.06
C SER A 172 13.20 25.45 -7.95
N GLU A 173 12.19 26.10 -8.53
CA GLU A 173 12.36 27.30 -9.37
C GLU A 173 12.93 28.47 -8.56
N VAL A 174 12.40 28.72 -7.36
CA VAL A 174 12.91 29.77 -6.46
C VAL A 174 14.35 29.48 -6.05
N ILE A 175 14.68 28.25 -5.63
CA ILE A 175 16.05 27.85 -5.24
C ILE A 175 17.01 27.95 -6.43
N SER A 176 16.57 27.56 -7.63
CA SER A 176 17.36 27.69 -8.86
C SER A 176 17.68 29.15 -9.18
N ASN A 177 16.68 30.03 -9.09
CA ASN A 177 16.85 31.47 -9.29
C ASN A 177 17.76 32.12 -8.24
N LEU A 178 17.73 31.64 -6.99
CA LEU A 178 18.64 32.10 -5.93
C LEU A 178 20.08 31.62 -6.14
N ARG A 179 20.28 30.40 -6.68
CA ARG A 179 21.63 29.86 -6.99
C ARG A 179 22.23 30.48 -8.25
N ASN A 180 21.40 30.75 -9.25
CA ASN A 180 21.79 31.36 -10.52
C ASN A 180 20.97 32.63 -10.77
N PRO A 181 21.28 33.74 -10.07
CA PRO A 181 20.55 34.99 -10.26
C PRO A 181 20.77 35.49 -11.69
N LYS A 182 19.68 35.71 -12.43
CA LYS A 182 19.74 36.37 -13.73
C LYS A 182 20.25 37.79 -13.52
N VAL A 183 21.43 38.09 -14.06
CA VAL A 183 21.97 39.46 -14.08
C VAL A 183 21.01 40.30 -14.93
N PRO A 184 20.53 41.46 -14.45
CA PRO A 184 19.68 42.33 -15.26
C PRO A 184 20.48 42.75 -16.50
N GLU A 185 19.94 42.51 -17.70
CA GLU A 185 20.46 43.11 -18.91
C GLU A 185 20.25 44.62 -18.82
N THR A 186 21.31 45.35 -18.49
CA THR A 186 21.37 46.80 -18.60
C THR A 186 21.33 47.17 -20.08
N GLN A 187 20.21 47.73 -20.54
CA GLN A 187 20.13 48.48 -21.79
C GLN A 187 20.84 49.83 -21.64
#